data_AF-A0A7W1QVV1-F1
#
_entry.id   AF-A0A7W1QVV1-F1
#
_cell.length_a   1.000
_cell.length_b   1.000
_cell.length_c   1.000
_cell.angle_alpha   90.00
_cell.angle_beta   90.00
_cell.angle_gamma   90.00
#
_symmetry.space_group_name_H-M   'P 1'
#
loop_
_entity.id
_entity.type
_entity.pdbx_description
1 polymer ?
#
loop_
_entity_poly.entity_id
_entity_poly.type
_entity_poly.pdbx_seq_one_letter_code
_entity_poly.pdbx_strand_id
1 'polypeptide(L)' 'VRDLQQPDWGDAVEVRDDELPVFWACGVTPQAVVAATRPEFFITHYPGCMLVTDIRNAQLAAS' A
#
# COMPACT_ATOMS: atom_id res chain seq x y z
N VAL A 1 -2.47 -13.72 -2.49
CA VAL A 1 -2.14 -13.33 -3.87
C VAL A 1 -2.35 -14.55 -4.77
N ARG A 2 -3.21 -14.45 -5.78
CA ARG A 2 -3.48 -15.55 -6.75
C ARG A 2 -2.95 -15.23 -8.16
N ASP A 3 -2.88 -13.95 -8.49
CA ASP A 3 -2.38 -13.42 -9.77
C ASP A 3 -1.72 -12.06 -9.50
N LEU A 4 -0.52 -11.83 -10.01
CA LEU A 4 0.21 -10.56 -9.84
C LEU A 4 -0.27 -9.49 -10.83
N GLN A 5 -0.92 -9.88 -11.92
CA GLN A 5 -1.46 -8.97 -12.92
C GLN A 5 -2.84 -8.41 -12.53
N GLN A 6 -3.38 -8.83 -11.38
CA GLN A 6 -4.64 -8.35 -10.82
C GLN A 6 -4.44 -7.89 -9.36
N PRO A 7 -3.72 -6.77 -9.14
CA PRO A 7 -3.53 -6.26 -7.80
C PRO A 7 -4.84 -5.69 -7.23
N ASP A 8 -5.08 -5.95 -5.94
CA ASP A 8 -6.21 -5.38 -5.20
C ASP A 8 -6.13 -3.84 -5.09
N TRP A 9 -4.90 -3.29 -5.15
CA TRP A 9 -4.62 -1.86 -5.11
C TRP A 9 -3.46 -1.48 -6.04
N GLY A 10 -3.61 -0.37 -6.76
CA GLY A 10 -2.60 0.15 -7.68
C GLY A 10 -2.63 -0.54 -9.04
N ASP A 11 -1.55 -0.38 -9.80
CA ASP A 11 -1.41 -0.93 -11.15
C ASP A 11 -0.52 -2.17 -11.15
N ALA A 12 -0.81 -3.12 -12.04
CA ALA A 12 0.06 -4.27 -12.27
C ALA A 12 1.40 -3.80 -12.85
N VAL A 13 2.47 -4.52 -12.50
CA VAL A 13 3.83 -4.26 -12.99
C VAL A 13 4.37 -5.48 -13.72
N GLU A 14 5.30 -5.25 -14.64
CA GLU A 14 6.08 -6.33 -15.29
C GLU A 14 6.95 -7.03 -14.23
N VAL A 15 7.01 -8.36 -14.30
CA VAL A 15 7.97 -9.19 -13.57
C VAL A 15 8.68 -10.05 -14.61
N ARG A 16 9.98 -9.88 -14.75
CA ARG A 16 10.81 -10.61 -15.72
C ARG A 16 11.21 -11.98 -15.19
N ASP A 17 11.67 -12.85 -16.09
CA ASP A 17 12.03 -14.23 -15.77
C ASP A 17 13.13 -14.34 -14.69
N ASP A 18 13.99 -13.33 -14.56
CA ASP A 18 15.07 -13.24 -13.58
C ASP A 18 14.73 -12.40 -12.33
N GLU A 19 13.48 -11.96 -12.20
CA GLU A 19 13.00 -11.14 -11.08
C GLU A 19 12.18 -11.95 -10.07
N LEU A 20 12.45 -11.73 -8.77
CA LEU A 20 11.71 -12.35 -7.67
C LEU A 20 10.70 -11.34 -7.09
N PRO A 21 9.39 -11.65 -7.08
CA PRO A 21 8.41 -10.81 -6.40
C PRO A 21 8.66 -10.74 -4.89
N VAL A 22 8.71 -9.53 -4.34
CA VAL A 22 8.85 -9.29 -2.90
C VAL A 22 7.67 -8.45 -2.40
N PHE A 23 7.24 -8.73 -1.17
CA PHE A 23 6.05 -8.14 -0.57
C PHE A 23 6.42 -7.37 0.70
N TRP A 24 5.84 -6.19 0.88
CA TRP A 24 6.00 -5.37 2.08
C TRP A 24 4.65 -4.93 2.62
N ALA A 25 4.56 -4.79 3.94
CA ALA A 25 3.42 -4.16 4.57
C ALA A 25 3.27 -2.72 4.07
N CYS A 26 2.05 -2.31 3.75
CA CYS A 26 1.74 -1.00 3.21
C CYS A 26 0.67 -0.30 4.05
N GLY A 27 0.68 1.03 4.03
CA GLY A 27 -0.25 1.91 4.73
C GLY A 27 -1.71 1.80 4.27
N VAL A 28 -2.02 0.92 3.31
CA VAL A 28 -3.38 0.62 2.81
C VAL A 28 -4.14 -0.40 3.67
N THR A 29 -3.47 -1.03 4.65
CA THR A 29 -4.12 -1.98 5.58
C THR A 29 -5.39 -1.43 6.24
N PRO A 30 -5.45 -0.16 6.70
CA PRO A 30 -6.68 0.43 7.23
C PRO A 30 -7.82 0.48 6.22
N GLN A 31 -7.53 0.64 4.92
CA GLN A 31 -8.55 0.69 3.86
C GLN A 31 -9.20 -0.69 3.67
N ALA A 32 -8.42 -1.77 3.76
CA ALA A 32 -8.95 -3.13 3.76
C ALA A 32 -9.86 -3.40 4.98
N VAL A 33 -9.47 -2.90 6.16
CA VAL A 33 -10.29 -3.01 7.37
C VAL A 33 -11.62 -2.27 7.21
N VAL A 34 -11.60 -1.05 6.68
CA VAL A 34 -12.81 -0.25 6.43
C VAL A 34 -13.76 -0.95 5.45
N ALA A 35 -13.24 -1.56 4.39
CA ALA A 35 -14.05 -2.33 3.45
C ALA A 35 -14.74 -3.53 4.13
N ALA A 36 -14.07 -4.18 5.09
CA ALA A 36 -14.59 -5.32 5.82
C ALA A 36 -15.59 -4.93 6.93
N THR A 37 -15.30 -3.88 7.70
CA THR A 37 -16.05 -3.51 8.92
C THR A 37 -17.14 -2.47 8.66
N ARG A 38 -17.03 -1.71 7.56
CA ARG A 38 -18.00 -0.68 7.14
C ARG A 38 -18.40 0.28 8.28
N PRO A 39 -17.44 1.05 8.83
CA PRO A 39 -17.76 2.05 9.83
C PRO A 39 -18.73 3.10 9.26
N GLU A 40 -19.54 3.72 10.13
CA GLU A 40 -20.48 4.78 9.75
C GLU A 40 -19.77 5.99 9.10
N PHE A 41 -18.52 6.23 9.48
CA PHE A 41 -17.74 7.36 8.98
C PHE A 41 -16.24 7.02 8.95
N PHE A 42 -15.55 7.42 7.86
CA PHE A 42 -14.11 7.25 7.71
C PHE A 42 -13.55 8.28 6.73
N ILE A 43 -12.39 8.88 7.07
CA ILE A 43 -11.64 9.79 6.20
C ILE A 43 -10.28 9.17 5.90
N THR A 44 -9.88 9.19 4.63
CA THR A 44 -8.55 8.76 4.18
C THR A 44 -8.08 9.61 3.01
N HIS A 45 -6.80 9.47 2.66
CA HIS A 45 -6.23 10.10 1.48
C HIS A 45 -6.61 9.32 0.21
N TYR A 46 -6.64 10.01 -0.92
CA TYR A 46 -6.76 9.35 -2.23
C TYR A 46 -5.46 8.61 -2.57
N PRO A 47 -5.48 7.40 -3.17
CA PRO A 47 -4.26 6.68 -3.55
C PRO A 47 -3.29 7.54 -4.36
N GLY A 48 -2.01 7.56 -3.98
CA GLY A 48 -0.98 8.41 -4.58
C GLY A 48 -0.95 9.86 -4.08
N CYS A 49 -1.92 10.30 -3.29
CA CYS A 49 -1.98 11.63 -2.67
C CYS A 49 -1.62 11.57 -1.17
N MET A 50 -0.38 11.18 -0.85
CA MET A 50 0.08 11.03 0.54
C MET A 50 0.28 12.38 1.25
N LEU A 51 0.23 12.37 2.60
CA LEU A 51 0.64 13.51 3.40
C LEU A 51 2.17 13.65 3.37
N VAL A 52 2.66 14.76 2.83
CA VAL A 52 4.09 15.11 2.87
C VAL A 52 4.40 15.80 4.19
N THR A 53 5.48 15.38 4.87
CA THR A 53 5.91 15.92 6.17
C THR A 53 7.35 16.42 6.10
N ASP A 54 7.76 17.24 7.07
CA ASP A 54 9.16 17.70 7.21
C ASP A 54 10.09 16.65 7.86
N ILE A 55 9.55 15.48 8.22
CA ILE A 55 10.32 14.39 8.85
C ILE A 55 11.08 13.63 7.76
N ARG A 56 12.39 13.48 7.93
CA ARG A 56 13.21 12.74 6.98
C ARG A 56 13.03 11.24 7.18
N ASN A 57 12.93 10.48 6.08
CA ASN A 57 12.79 9.02 6.13
C ASN A 57 13.91 8.34 6.95
N ALA A 58 15.15 8.85 6.87
CA ALA A 58 16.28 8.33 7.65
C ALA A 58 16.07 8.39 9.17
N GLN A 59 15.17 9.24 9.67
CA GLN A 59 14.82 9.33 11.09
C GLN A 59 13.78 8.27 11.50
N LEU A 60 13.10 7.66 10.54
CA LEU A 60 12.03 6.68 10.75
C LEU A 60 12.44 5.25 10.38
N ALA A 61 13.55 5.07 9.66
CA ALA A 61 14.11 3.77 9.39
C ALA A 61 14.46 3.07 10.71
N ALA A 62 13.94 1.86 10.92
CA ALA A 62 14.24 1.07 12.10
C ALA A 62 15.74 0.69 12.12
N SER A 63 16.41 1.03 13.23
CA SER A 63 17.78 0.64 13.54
C SER A 63 17.93 -0.87 13.74
#